data_AF-A0A1I1BDA3-F1
#
_entry.id   AF-A0A1I1BDA3-F1
#
_cell.length_a   1.000
_cell.length_b   1.000
_cell.length_c   1.000
_cell.angle_alpha   90.00
_cell.angle_beta   90.00
_cell.angle_gamma   90.00
#
_symmetry.space_group_name_H-M   'P 1'
#
loop_
_entity.id
_entity.type
_entity.pdbx_description
1 polymer ?
#
loop_
_entity_poly.entity_id
_entity_poly.type
_entity_poly.pdbx_seq_one_letter_code
_entity_poly.pdbx_strand_id
1 'polypeptide(L)'
;MTEGMTVTVVTGTATVCVFDPAAVRHRLDDDGDWWSIPCAELAAVNAGQVAFFNVGGDDAYEVTLQAELAAPQVSVHLAVRSGRVYIGAGEDVTGGGLEPDADCGGLFLDVPAGSYCLQARRDGARIRLALLPDARASNAFDALVRI
;
A
#
# COMPACT_ATOMS: atom_id res chain seq x y z
N MET A 1 6.13 -15.12 -9.84
CA MET A 1 7.36 -14.31 -9.99
C MET A 1 6.92 -12.92 -10.37
N THR A 2 7.18 -11.94 -9.51
CA THR A 2 6.61 -10.58 -9.56
C THR A 2 7.67 -9.49 -9.75
N GLU A 3 8.94 -9.90 -9.91
CA GLU A 3 10.09 -9.04 -10.09
C GLU A 3 10.07 -8.35 -11.46
N GLY A 4 10.36 -7.05 -11.49
CA GLY A 4 10.45 -6.26 -12.71
C GLY A 4 9.12 -5.67 -13.20
N MET A 5 7.99 -5.99 -12.56
CA MET A 5 6.73 -5.31 -12.83
C MET A 5 6.83 -3.83 -12.45
N THR A 6 6.37 -2.98 -13.35
CA THR A 6 6.35 -1.52 -13.15
C THR A 6 4.97 -0.99 -13.51
N VAL A 7 4.45 -0.06 -12.71
CA VAL A 7 3.21 0.66 -12.95
C VAL A 7 3.39 2.14 -12.65
N THR A 8 2.66 2.98 -13.35
CA THR A 8 2.55 4.39 -12.99
C THR A 8 1.33 4.59 -12.10
N VAL A 9 1.54 5.15 -10.92
CA VAL A 9 0.48 5.54 -9.99
C VAL A 9 0.40 7.07 -10.00
N VAL A 10 -0.78 7.62 -10.29
CA VAL A 10 -1.03 9.06 -10.22
C VAL A 10 -1.81 9.33 -8.96
N THR A 11 -1.32 10.22 -8.10
CA THR A 11 -1.97 10.51 -6.82
C THR A 11 -2.48 11.95 -6.79
N GLY A 12 -3.74 12.17 -6.43
CA GLY A 12 -4.31 13.47 -6.08
C GLY A 12 -4.33 13.77 -4.58
N THR A 13 -3.69 12.90 -3.79
CA THR A 13 -3.69 12.94 -2.33
C THR A 13 -2.31 12.69 -1.72
N ALA A 14 -1.26 12.84 -2.54
CA ALA A 14 0.13 12.60 -2.16
C ALA A 14 0.37 11.26 -1.42
N THR A 15 -0.38 10.20 -1.77
CA THR A 15 -0.35 8.92 -1.07
C THR A 15 -0.36 7.76 -2.06
N VAL A 16 0.56 6.82 -1.89
CA VAL A 16 0.55 5.51 -2.56
C VAL A 16 0.16 4.45 -1.53
N CYS A 17 -0.74 3.54 -1.90
CA CYS A 17 -1.20 2.47 -1.01
C CYS A 17 -0.85 1.08 -1.54
N VAL A 18 -0.68 0.13 -0.60
CA VAL A 18 -0.53 -1.31 -0.89
C VAL A 18 -1.32 -2.13 0.11
N PHE A 19 -2.29 -2.91 -0.36
CA PHE A 19 -3.14 -3.71 0.53
C PHE A 19 -3.89 -4.83 -0.18
N ASP A 20 -4.38 -5.80 0.57
CA ASP A 20 -5.38 -6.75 0.09
C ASP A 20 -6.77 -6.19 0.41
N PRO A 21 -7.67 -5.97 -0.57
CA PRO A 21 -9.01 -5.42 -0.30
C PRO A 21 -9.79 -6.19 0.77
N ALA A 22 -9.58 -7.52 0.87
CA ALA A 22 -10.22 -8.32 1.92
C ALA A 22 -9.74 -7.95 3.35
N ALA A 23 -8.59 -7.30 3.52
CA ALA A 23 -8.10 -6.83 4.82
C ALA A 23 -8.82 -5.56 5.32
N VAL A 24 -9.33 -4.73 4.40
CA VAL A 24 -10.02 -3.47 4.68
C VAL A 24 -11.51 -3.48 4.31
N ARG A 25 -12.06 -4.61 3.84
CA ARG A 25 -13.47 -4.75 3.45
C ARG A 25 -14.50 -4.28 4.49
N HIS A 26 -14.15 -4.34 5.77
CA HIS A 26 -14.98 -3.82 6.85
C HIS A 26 -15.17 -2.29 6.82
N ARG A 27 -14.38 -1.58 6.00
CA ARG A 27 -14.45 -0.13 5.75
C ARG A 27 -15.28 0.22 4.51
N LEU A 28 -15.87 -0.76 3.82
CA LEU A 28 -16.58 -0.52 2.56
C LEU A 28 -17.66 0.56 2.69
N ASP A 29 -18.38 0.58 3.80
CA ASP A 29 -19.47 1.52 4.06
C ASP A 29 -19.02 2.75 4.89
N ASP A 30 -17.73 2.88 5.23
CA ASP A 30 -17.18 4.09 5.85
C ASP A 30 -17.06 5.22 4.80
N ASP A 31 -16.77 6.46 5.23
CA ASP A 31 -16.51 7.58 4.32
C ASP A 31 -15.36 7.26 3.35
N GLY A 32 -15.49 7.64 2.07
CA GLY A 32 -14.49 7.30 1.04
C GLY A 32 -13.07 7.84 1.30
N ASP A 33 -12.95 8.86 2.15
CA ASP A 33 -11.71 9.50 2.57
C ASP A 33 -11.36 9.19 4.04
N TRP A 34 -11.92 8.13 4.65
CA TRP A 34 -11.66 7.75 6.05
C TRP A 34 -10.16 7.67 6.39
N TRP A 35 -9.37 7.25 5.40
CA TRP A 35 -7.93 7.05 5.48
C TRP A 35 -7.13 8.36 5.43
N SER A 36 -7.74 9.48 5.02
CA SER A 36 -7.12 10.81 5.09
C SER A 36 -7.06 11.36 6.52
N ILE A 37 -7.80 10.73 7.45
CA ILE A 37 -7.78 11.06 8.87
C ILE A 37 -6.52 10.42 9.49
N PRO A 38 -5.53 11.20 9.99
CA PRO A 38 -4.23 10.67 10.37
C PRO A 38 -4.25 9.54 11.41
N CYS A 39 -5.18 9.59 12.37
CA CYS A 39 -5.29 8.54 13.37
C CYS A 39 -5.88 7.24 12.80
N ALA A 40 -6.79 7.33 11.82
CA ALA A 40 -7.37 6.17 11.16
C ALA A 40 -6.36 5.52 10.20
N GLU A 41 -5.63 6.34 9.44
CA GLU A 41 -4.50 5.91 8.60
C GLU A 41 -3.49 5.12 9.42
N LEU A 42 -2.96 5.74 10.49
CA LEU A 42 -1.94 5.14 11.35
C LEU A 42 -2.44 3.85 12.02
N ALA A 43 -3.71 3.83 12.45
CA ALA A 43 -4.31 2.63 13.04
C ALA A 43 -4.39 1.48 12.04
N ALA A 44 -4.77 1.75 10.78
CA ALA A 44 -4.86 0.75 9.73
C ALA A 44 -3.47 0.21 9.33
N VAL A 45 -2.46 1.10 9.24
CA VAL A 45 -1.06 0.69 9.02
C VAL A 45 -0.56 -0.17 10.19
N ASN A 46 -0.78 0.25 11.43
CA ASN A 46 -0.34 -0.52 12.60
C ASN A 46 -1.06 -1.86 12.76
N ALA A 47 -2.32 -1.96 12.33
CA ALA A 47 -3.05 -3.21 12.26
C ALA A 47 -2.62 -4.12 11.09
N GLY A 48 -1.70 -3.65 10.22
CA GLY A 48 -1.22 -4.37 9.05
C GLY A 48 -2.28 -4.59 7.99
N GLN A 49 -3.30 -3.73 7.92
CA GLN A 49 -4.40 -3.85 6.98
C GLN A 49 -4.06 -3.25 5.62
N VAL A 50 -3.28 -2.18 5.61
CA VAL A 50 -2.85 -1.42 4.43
C VAL A 50 -1.54 -0.72 4.73
N ALA A 51 -0.65 -0.60 3.74
CA ALA A 51 0.49 0.30 3.81
C ALA A 51 0.13 1.58 3.09
N PHE A 52 0.19 2.71 3.78
CA PHE A 52 0.14 4.04 3.18
C PHE A 52 1.54 4.63 3.16
N PHE A 53 1.97 5.10 2.00
CA PHE A 53 3.23 5.78 1.79
C PHE A 53 2.95 7.22 1.39
N ASN A 54 3.11 8.14 2.35
CA ASN A 54 2.92 9.57 2.13
C ASN A 54 4.13 10.14 1.36
N VAL A 55 3.90 10.53 0.11
CA VAL A 55 4.93 11.00 -0.85
C VAL A 55 5.04 12.53 -0.91
N GLY A 56 4.26 13.26 -0.11
CA GLY A 56 4.46 14.70 0.13
C GLY A 56 4.06 15.65 -1.01
N GLY A 57 3.63 15.13 -2.16
CA GLY A 57 3.02 15.92 -3.23
C GLY A 57 2.29 15.05 -4.25
N ASP A 58 1.29 15.64 -4.89
CA ASP A 58 0.53 15.05 -5.99
C ASP A 58 1.40 14.99 -7.24
N ASP A 59 1.60 13.78 -7.78
CA ASP A 59 2.38 13.57 -9.00
C ASP A 59 2.10 12.17 -9.57
N ALA A 60 2.75 11.87 -10.69
CA ALA A 60 2.88 10.52 -11.22
C ALA A 60 4.15 9.86 -10.69
N TYR A 61 3.99 8.71 -10.03
CA TYR A 61 5.06 7.90 -9.46
C TYR A 61 5.22 6.59 -10.23
N GLU A 62 6.44 6.30 -10.66
CA GLU A 62 6.81 5.00 -11.23
C GLU A 62 7.08 4.03 -10.08
N VAL A 63 6.20 3.05 -9.90
CA VAL A 63 6.30 2.02 -8.86
C VAL A 63 6.84 0.74 -9.49
N THR A 64 8.00 0.27 -9.03
CA THR A 64 8.63 -0.96 -9.50
C THR A 64 8.71 -2.01 -8.39
N LEU A 65 8.28 -3.23 -8.69
CA LEU A 65 8.42 -4.39 -7.83
C LEU A 65 9.78 -5.07 -8.01
N GLN A 66 10.47 -5.33 -6.91
CA GLN A 66 11.74 -6.04 -6.82
C GLN A 66 11.62 -7.25 -5.91
N ALA A 67 12.54 -8.20 -6.03
CA ALA A 67 12.58 -9.36 -5.13
C ALA A 67 12.91 -8.94 -3.68
N GLU A 68 13.83 -7.99 -3.52
CA GLU A 68 14.27 -7.43 -2.24
C GLU A 68 14.94 -6.07 -2.46
N LEU A 69 14.89 -5.18 -1.46
CA LEU A 69 15.64 -3.92 -1.44
C LEU A 69 16.85 -4.03 -0.50
N ALA A 70 18.06 -3.75 -1.00
CA ALA A 70 19.27 -3.78 -0.18
C ALA A 70 19.33 -2.68 0.92
N ALA A 71 18.62 -1.57 0.70
CA ALA A 71 18.56 -0.44 1.64
C ALA A 71 17.15 0.16 1.61
N PRO A 72 16.16 -0.50 2.26
CA PRO A 72 14.82 0.05 2.36
C PRO A 72 14.83 1.31 3.21
N GLN A 73 14.04 2.31 2.82
CA GLN A 73 13.81 3.51 3.63
C GLN A 73 12.84 3.20 4.77
N VAL A 74 11.85 2.35 4.50
CA VAL A 74 10.88 1.85 5.49
C VAL A 74 10.46 0.43 5.15
N SER A 75 10.02 -0.31 6.17
CA SER A 75 9.40 -1.62 6.04
C SER A 75 8.08 -1.63 6.79
N VAL A 76 7.01 -2.04 6.13
CA VAL A 76 5.65 -2.13 6.69
C VAL A 76 5.18 -3.58 6.65
N HIS A 77 4.74 -4.11 7.78
CA HIS A 77 4.19 -5.46 7.89
C HIS A 77 2.70 -5.46 7.54
N LEU A 78 2.28 -6.36 6.65
CA LEU A 78 0.93 -6.46 6.12
C LEU A 78 0.37 -7.87 6.26
N ALA A 79 -0.95 -7.96 6.45
CA ALA A 79 -1.71 -9.19 6.35
C ALA A 79 -2.39 -9.29 4.97
N VAL A 80 -2.03 -10.31 4.21
CA VAL A 80 -2.69 -10.67 2.95
C VAL A 80 -3.71 -11.77 3.24
N ARG A 81 -4.99 -11.50 2.94
CA ARG A 81 -6.14 -12.33 3.35
C ARG A 81 -6.66 -13.21 2.22
N SER A 82 -6.89 -12.61 1.05
CA SER A 82 -7.36 -13.27 -0.16
C SER A 82 -6.22 -13.73 -1.06
N GLY A 83 -5.06 -13.07 -0.96
CA GLY A 83 -3.93 -13.29 -1.88
C GLY A 83 -3.90 -12.30 -3.04
N ARG A 84 -4.85 -11.37 -3.13
CA ARG A 84 -4.92 -10.37 -4.18
C ARG A 84 -4.58 -8.99 -3.62
N VAL A 85 -3.35 -8.54 -3.85
CA VAL A 85 -2.81 -7.28 -3.33
C VAL A 85 -2.93 -6.20 -4.39
N TYR A 86 -3.56 -5.08 -4.05
CA TYR A 86 -3.60 -3.87 -4.85
C TYR A 86 -2.40 -2.97 -4.52
N ILE A 87 -1.87 -2.29 -5.54
CA ILE A 87 -0.88 -1.23 -5.44
C ILE A 87 -1.39 -0.05 -6.28
N GLY A 88 -1.64 1.10 -5.67
CA GLY A 88 -2.23 2.23 -6.37
C GLY A 88 -2.24 3.51 -5.55
N ALA A 89 -3.11 4.45 -5.91
CA ALA A 89 -3.21 5.73 -5.22
C ALA A 89 -4.02 5.59 -3.92
N GLY A 90 -3.82 6.50 -2.97
CA GLY A 90 -4.54 6.49 -1.69
C GLY A 90 -6.06 6.57 -1.87
N GLU A 91 -6.52 7.36 -2.84
CA GLU A 91 -7.92 7.55 -3.21
C GLU A 91 -8.64 6.29 -3.72
N ASP A 92 -7.91 5.25 -4.09
CA ASP A 92 -8.48 3.98 -4.55
C ASP A 92 -8.69 2.97 -3.41
N VAL A 93 -8.37 3.34 -2.15
CA VAL A 93 -8.59 2.44 -1.01
C VAL A 93 -10.08 2.21 -0.77
N THR A 94 -10.43 1.00 -0.33
CA THR A 94 -11.81 0.62 -0.04
C THR A 94 -12.49 1.61 0.94
N GLY A 95 -13.65 2.12 0.54
CA GLY A 95 -14.46 3.09 1.28
C GLY A 95 -15.52 3.72 0.38
N GLY A 96 -16.53 4.37 0.97
CA GLY A 96 -17.58 5.07 0.21
C GLY A 96 -18.40 4.17 -0.72
N GLY A 97 -18.47 2.88 -0.43
CA GLY A 97 -19.10 1.84 -1.26
C GLY A 97 -18.26 1.38 -2.46
N LEU A 98 -16.99 1.78 -2.53
CA LEU A 98 -16.07 1.47 -3.63
C LEU A 98 -14.94 0.54 -3.17
N GLU A 99 -14.48 -0.30 -4.11
CA GLU A 99 -13.25 -1.09 -4.01
C GLU A 99 -12.36 -0.71 -5.20
N PRO A 100 -11.03 -0.87 -5.10
CA PRO A 100 -10.14 -0.54 -6.21
C PRO A 100 -10.47 -1.37 -7.46
N ASP A 101 -10.62 -0.69 -8.59
CA ASP A 101 -10.48 -1.28 -9.91
C ASP A 101 -9.12 -0.90 -10.50
N ALA A 102 -8.51 -1.78 -11.30
CA ALA A 102 -7.25 -1.47 -11.98
C ALA A 102 -7.47 -0.71 -13.29
N ASP A 103 -8.71 -0.29 -13.57
CA ASP A 103 -9.08 0.37 -14.81
C ASP A 103 -8.72 1.86 -14.76
N CYS A 104 -8.71 2.46 -13.57
CA CYS A 104 -8.35 3.87 -13.35
C CYS A 104 -6.89 4.10 -12.90
N GLY A 105 -6.12 3.04 -12.65
CA GLY A 105 -4.73 3.12 -12.20
C GLY A 105 -4.33 1.96 -11.28
N GLY A 106 -3.03 1.87 -10.99
CA GLY A 106 -2.50 0.82 -10.11
C GLY A 106 -2.41 -0.56 -10.75
N LEU A 107 -2.09 -1.57 -9.93
CA LEU A 107 -1.99 -2.96 -10.35
C LEU A 107 -2.49 -3.90 -9.25
N PHE A 108 -2.92 -5.10 -9.67
CA PHE A 108 -3.13 -6.22 -8.77
C PHE A 108 -2.00 -7.24 -8.88
N LEU A 109 -1.60 -7.76 -7.73
CA LEU A 109 -0.58 -8.76 -7.55
C LEU A 109 -1.18 -9.99 -6.87
N ASP A 110 -1.03 -11.16 -7.49
CA ASP A 110 -1.40 -12.42 -6.87
C ASP A 110 -0.21 -13.00 -6.07
N VAL A 111 -0.41 -13.16 -4.77
CA VAL A 111 0.54 -13.79 -3.83
C VAL A 111 -0.21 -14.74 -2.90
N PRO A 112 0.45 -15.75 -2.29
CA PRO A 112 -0.19 -16.57 -1.28
C PRO A 112 -0.73 -15.74 -0.11
N ALA A 113 -1.90 -16.09 0.42
CA ALA A 113 -2.37 -15.50 1.68
C ALA A 113 -1.36 -15.77 2.80
N GLY A 114 -1.16 -14.80 3.68
CA GLY A 114 -0.11 -14.84 4.69
C GLY A 114 0.27 -13.46 5.20
N SER A 115 1.37 -13.38 5.95
CA SER A 115 1.91 -12.10 6.40
C SER A 115 3.16 -11.76 5.61
N TYR A 116 3.39 -10.47 5.36
CA TYR A 116 4.47 -9.99 4.52
C TYR A 116 5.10 -8.74 5.10
N CYS A 117 6.41 -8.61 4.88
CA CYS A 117 7.17 -7.38 5.06
C CYS A 117 7.25 -6.68 3.70
N LEU A 118 6.59 -5.54 3.58
CA LEU A 118 6.68 -4.66 2.42
C LEU A 118 7.78 -3.63 2.65
N GLN A 119 8.89 -3.80 1.94
CA GLN A 119 9.98 -2.84 1.88
C GLN A 119 9.66 -1.76 0.87
N ALA A 120 9.92 -0.50 1.21
CA ALA A 120 9.76 0.63 0.32
C ALA A 120 10.97 1.56 0.33
N ARG A 121 11.27 2.12 -0.83
CA ARG A 121 12.23 3.21 -0.99
C ARG A 121 11.79 4.12 -2.12
N ARG A 122 11.93 5.42 -1.93
CA ARG A 122 11.68 6.41 -2.97
C ARG A 122 12.96 7.16 -3.34
N ASP A 123 13.12 7.45 -4.63
CA ASP A 123 14.13 8.36 -5.17
C ASP A 123 13.46 9.25 -6.23
N GLY A 124 13.01 10.45 -5.82
CA GLY A 124 12.23 11.35 -6.68
C GLY A 124 10.86 10.76 -7.04
N ALA A 125 10.55 10.68 -8.33
CA ALA A 125 9.30 10.10 -8.83
C ALA A 125 9.32 8.56 -8.91
N ARG A 126 10.42 7.90 -8.52
CA ARG A 126 10.54 6.43 -8.55
C ARG A 126 10.37 5.85 -7.17
N ILE A 127 9.46 4.89 -7.04
CA ILE A 127 9.22 4.13 -5.83
C ILE A 127 9.56 2.67 -6.13
N ARG A 128 10.41 2.08 -5.30
CA ARG A 128 10.74 0.65 -5.36
C ARG A 128 10.10 -0.03 -4.18
N LEU A 129 9.43 -1.13 -4.46
CA LEU A 129 8.76 -1.96 -3.47
C LEU A 129 9.31 -3.39 -3.56
N ALA A 130 9.42 -4.06 -2.43
CA ALA A 130 9.63 -5.51 -2.38
C ALA A 130 8.71 -6.12 -1.32
N LEU A 131 8.01 -7.19 -1.67
CA LEU A 131 7.04 -7.85 -0.80
C LEU A 131 7.59 -9.24 -0.41
N LEU A 132 8.06 -9.37 0.82
CA LEU A 132 8.71 -10.59 1.31
C LEU A 132 7.81 -11.31 2.33
N PRO A 133 7.66 -12.64 2.28
CA PRO A 133 6.96 -13.38 3.32
C PRO A 133 7.54 -13.10 4.71
N ASP A 134 6.68 -12.97 5.71
CA ASP A 134 7.05 -12.65 7.09
C ASP A 134 6.13 -13.39 8.08
N ALA A 135 6.59 -13.55 9.32
CA ALA A 135 5.76 -14.02 10.43
C ALA A 135 4.97 -12.87 11.09
N ARG A 136 5.39 -11.62 10.90
CA ARG A 136 4.73 -10.43 11.46
C ARG A 136 3.68 -9.86 10.51
N ALA A 137 2.58 -9.39 11.09
CA ALA A 137 1.44 -8.83 10.36
C ALA A 137 0.94 -7.51 10.97
N SER A 138 1.74 -6.85 11.81
CA SER A 138 1.38 -5.61 12.50
C SER A 138 2.61 -4.74 12.70
N ASN A 139 2.38 -3.45 12.90
CA ASN A 139 3.42 -2.44 13.06
C ASN A 139 3.25 -1.67 14.38
N ALA A 140 4.24 -0.85 14.70
CA ALA A 140 4.25 0.00 15.88
C ALA A 140 4.80 1.40 15.54
N PHE A 141 4.35 1.96 14.42
CA PHE A 141 4.68 3.33 14.05
C PHE A 141 3.99 4.33 14.99
N ASP A 142 4.72 5.38 15.36
CA ASP A 142 4.24 6.51 16.17
C ASP A 142 3.75 7.70 15.33
N ALA A 143 4.04 7.69 14.02
CA ALA A 143 3.66 8.71 13.06
C ALA A 143 3.35 8.08 11.70
N LEU A 144 2.72 8.87 10.82
CA LEU A 144 2.42 8.46 9.44
C LEU A 144 3.71 8.06 8.70
N VAL A 145 3.61 7.04 7.86
CA VAL A 145 4.76 6.54 7.09
C VAL A 145 4.98 7.45 5.88
N ARG A 146 6.17 8.06 5.82
CA ARG A 146 6.57 9.00 4.76
C ARG A 146 7.78 8.43 4.01
N ILE A 147 7.72 8.48 2.67
CA ILE A 147 8.85 8.08 1.81
C ILE A 147 9.24 9.16 0.79
#